data_AF-A0A6P6BVJ8-F1
#
_entry.id   AF-A0A6P6BVJ8-F1
#
_cell.length_a   1.000
_cell.length_b   1.000
_cell.length_c   1.000
_cell.angle_alpha   90.00
_cell.angle_beta   90.00
_cell.angle_gamma   90.00
#
_symmetry.space_group_name_H-M   'P 1'
#
loop_
_entity.id
_entity.type
_entity.pdbx_description
1 polymer ?
#
loop_
_entity_poly.entity_id
_entity_poly.type
_entity_poly.pdbx_seq_one_letter_code
_entity_poly.pdbx_strand_id
1 'polypeptide(L)'
;MLGSYPHWKGQVLSSNELHTLYEGLQLNSVNQYDYVLTGYTRDKSFLAMVVDIVKELKQQNSRLVYVCDPVMGDKRNGEGSMYVPEDLLPVYKDKVVPVADIITPNQFEAELLSGRKIRTQEEALAVMDMLHAMGPDTVVITSSDLPSPRGGDYLIALGSQRTRHPDGSVVTERIRMEMLKVDADFVGTGDLFAAMLLAWTHKHPNNLKVACEKTVSAMHHVLQRTIKCAKAQAGEGQRPSPAQLELRMVQSKADIENPEIVVQATVL
;
A
#
# COMPACT_ATOMS: atom_id res chain seq x y z
N MET A 1 8.30 -8.16 7.02
CA MET A 1 9.53 -8.48 6.26
C MET A 1 10.73 -8.14 7.14
N LEU A 2 11.70 -9.04 7.37
CA LEU A 2 12.94 -8.75 8.13
C LEU A 2 14.05 -8.23 7.21
N GLY A 3 13.71 -7.69 6.03
CA GLY A 3 14.63 -7.48 4.92
C GLY A 3 15.80 -6.52 5.19
N SER A 4 15.72 -5.73 6.26
CA SER A 4 16.79 -4.84 6.73
C SER A 4 17.74 -5.50 7.73
N TYR A 5 17.42 -6.67 8.29
CA TYR A 5 18.28 -7.37 9.24
C TYR A 5 19.40 -8.15 8.52
N PRO A 6 20.61 -8.24 9.11
CA PRO A 6 21.71 -9.00 8.53
C PRO A 6 21.42 -10.49 8.35
N HIS A 7 20.56 -11.05 9.20
CA HIS A 7 20.21 -12.46 9.20
C HIS A 7 18.72 -12.64 9.48
N TRP A 8 18.10 -13.57 8.77
CA TRP A 8 16.73 -14.02 9.01
C TRP A 8 16.61 -15.50 8.64
N LYS A 9 15.74 -16.23 9.33
CA LYS A 9 15.37 -17.63 9.04
C LYS A 9 13.87 -17.79 9.25
N GLY A 10 13.26 -18.69 8.48
CA GLY A 10 11.83 -18.99 8.61
C GLY A 10 11.36 -19.96 7.54
N GLN A 11 10.08 -20.30 7.61
CA GLN A 11 9.37 -21.10 6.62
C GLN A 11 8.54 -20.18 5.73
N VAL A 12 8.16 -20.65 4.55
CA VAL A 12 7.24 -19.94 3.66
C VAL A 12 6.12 -20.89 3.24
N LEU A 13 4.91 -20.36 3.25
CA LEU A 13 3.69 -21.06 2.88
C LEU A 13 3.65 -21.24 1.35
N SER A 14 3.46 -22.47 0.90
CA SER A 14 3.21 -22.84 -0.49
C SER A 14 1.75 -22.59 -0.89
N SER A 15 1.47 -22.61 -2.19
CA SER A 15 0.10 -22.54 -2.72
C SER A 15 -0.78 -23.69 -2.25
N ASN A 16 -0.23 -24.90 -2.11
CA ASN A 16 -0.96 -26.05 -1.58
C ASN A 16 -1.36 -25.86 -0.11
N GLU A 17 -0.44 -25.35 0.72
CA GLU A 17 -0.75 -25.08 2.13
C GLU A 17 -1.77 -23.94 2.27
N LEU A 18 -1.70 -22.90 1.41
CA LEU A 18 -2.74 -21.87 1.34
C LEU A 18 -4.11 -22.47 0.98
N HIS A 19 -4.15 -23.34 -0.04
CA HIS A 19 -5.37 -24.03 -0.42
C HIS A 19 -5.93 -24.86 0.74
N THR A 20 -5.10 -25.63 1.44
CA THR A 20 -5.54 -26.41 2.62
C THR A 20 -6.16 -25.52 3.70
N LEU A 21 -5.60 -24.33 3.97
CA LEU A 21 -6.18 -23.38 4.92
C LEU A 21 -7.54 -22.86 4.43
N TYR A 22 -7.63 -22.46 3.15
CA TYR A 22 -8.86 -21.94 2.58
C TYR A 22 -9.97 -22.99 2.51
N GLU A 23 -9.64 -24.22 2.11
CA GLU A 23 -10.55 -25.38 2.13
C GLU A 23 -11.06 -25.63 3.56
N GLY A 24 -10.21 -25.51 4.58
CA GLY A 24 -10.64 -25.59 5.98
C GLY A 24 -11.71 -24.56 6.35
N LEU A 25 -11.61 -23.33 5.83
CA LEU A 25 -12.63 -22.29 6.03
C LEU A 25 -13.92 -22.61 5.26
N GLN A 26 -13.80 -23.08 4.02
CA GLN A 26 -14.92 -23.49 3.17
C GLN A 26 -15.73 -24.64 3.80
N LEU A 27 -15.05 -25.68 4.29
CA LEU A 27 -15.67 -26.83 4.95
C LEU A 27 -16.48 -26.44 6.19
N ASN A 28 -16.08 -25.36 6.86
CA ASN A 28 -16.79 -24.82 8.01
C ASN A 28 -17.78 -23.71 7.66
N SER A 29 -17.94 -23.37 6.37
CA SER A 29 -18.81 -22.28 5.89
C SER A 29 -18.51 -20.92 6.55
N VAL A 30 -17.24 -20.66 6.86
CA VAL A 30 -16.77 -19.41 7.49
C VAL A 30 -15.87 -18.59 6.55
N ASN A 31 -15.87 -18.89 5.26
CA ASN A 31 -15.14 -18.15 4.22
C ASN A 31 -15.93 -16.92 3.71
N GLN A 32 -16.64 -16.21 4.58
CA GLN A 32 -17.45 -15.04 4.22
C GLN A 32 -16.73 -13.77 4.69
N TYR A 33 -16.35 -12.91 3.74
CA TYR A 33 -15.55 -11.71 4.02
C TYR A 33 -16.14 -10.47 3.36
N ASP A 34 -15.94 -9.32 4.00
CA ASP A 34 -16.24 -8.00 3.44
C ASP A 34 -15.02 -7.40 2.74
N TYR A 35 -13.83 -7.76 3.19
CA TYR A 35 -12.56 -7.27 2.67
C TYR A 35 -11.55 -8.40 2.51
N VAL A 36 -10.71 -8.28 1.48
CA VAL A 36 -9.45 -9.03 1.36
C VAL A 36 -8.33 -8.00 1.31
N LEU A 37 -7.25 -8.24 2.07
CA LEU A 37 -6.03 -7.44 2.05
C LEU A 37 -4.85 -8.35 1.73
N THR A 38 -4.10 -8.01 0.69
CA THR A 38 -2.85 -8.70 0.33
C THR A 38 -1.70 -7.71 0.23
N GLY A 39 -0.50 -8.23 0.45
CA GLY A 39 0.75 -7.49 0.33
C GLY A 39 1.87 -8.41 -0.12
N TYR A 40 3.03 -8.32 0.53
CA TYR A 40 4.23 -9.07 0.15
C TYR A 40 3.99 -10.56 -0.11
N THR A 41 4.27 -10.97 -1.35
CA THR A 41 4.28 -12.36 -1.82
C THR A 41 5.55 -12.58 -2.63
N ARG A 42 6.17 -13.76 -2.50
CA ARG A 42 7.40 -14.12 -3.23
C ARG A 42 7.24 -15.32 -4.16
N ASP A 43 6.07 -15.93 -4.19
CA ASP A 43 5.80 -17.15 -4.95
C ASP A 43 4.65 -16.93 -5.94
N LYS A 44 4.90 -17.26 -7.20
CA LYS A 44 3.95 -17.04 -8.30
C LYS A 44 2.70 -17.90 -8.17
N SER A 45 2.84 -19.15 -7.74
CA SER A 45 1.71 -20.05 -7.57
C SER A 45 0.82 -19.61 -6.40
N PHE A 46 1.43 -19.06 -5.35
CA PHE A 46 0.74 -18.47 -4.21
C PHE A 46 -0.09 -17.27 -4.65
N LEU A 47 0.50 -16.33 -5.40
CA LEU A 47 -0.21 -15.15 -5.89
C LEU A 47 -1.36 -15.52 -6.84
N ALA A 48 -1.18 -16.56 -7.67
CA ALA A 48 -2.26 -17.07 -8.52
C ALA A 48 -3.42 -17.67 -7.69
N MET A 49 -3.11 -18.47 -6.67
CA MET A 49 -4.12 -19.03 -5.75
C MET A 49 -4.90 -17.93 -5.01
N VAL A 50 -4.22 -16.86 -4.57
CA VAL A 50 -4.86 -15.69 -3.96
C VAL A 50 -5.90 -15.08 -4.91
N VAL A 51 -5.61 -14.96 -6.21
CA VAL A 51 -6.56 -14.44 -7.20
C VAL A 51 -7.78 -15.36 -7.34
N ASP A 52 -7.58 -16.68 -7.35
CA ASP A 52 -8.67 -17.64 -7.44
C ASP A 52 -9.60 -17.54 -6.21
N ILE A 53 -9.01 -17.43 -5.00
CA ILE A 53 -9.75 -17.19 -3.75
C ILE A 53 -10.54 -15.88 -3.82
N VAL A 54 -9.91 -14.77 -4.22
CA VAL A 54 -10.60 -13.45 -4.31
C VAL A 54 -11.78 -13.52 -5.27
N LYS A 55 -11.64 -14.19 -6.42
CA LYS A 55 -12.72 -14.36 -7.39
C LYS A 55 -13.89 -15.15 -6.81
N GLU A 56 -13.60 -16.26 -6.13
CA GLU A 56 -14.64 -17.05 -5.46
C GLU A 56 -15.36 -16.23 -4.39
N LEU A 57 -14.62 -15.50 -3.56
CA LEU A 57 -15.20 -14.65 -2.52
C LEU A 57 -16.05 -13.50 -3.11
N LYS A 58 -15.63 -12.90 -4.23
CA LYS A 58 -16.43 -11.90 -4.95
C LYS A 58 -17.69 -12.49 -5.60
N GLN A 59 -17.69 -13.76 -5.98
CA GLN A 59 -18.91 -14.45 -6.45
C GLN A 59 -19.91 -14.65 -5.31
N GLN A 60 -19.43 -14.93 -4.10
CA GLN A 60 -20.26 -15.06 -2.90
C GLN A 60 -20.76 -13.69 -2.38
N ASN A 61 -19.91 -12.67 -2.46
CA ASN A 61 -20.21 -11.30 -2.04
C ASN A 61 -19.74 -10.29 -3.09
N SER A 62 -20.65 -9.83 -3.95
CA SER A 62 -20.33 -8.84 -4.99
C SER A 62 -19.95 -7.46 -4.45
N ARG A 63 -20.12 -7.20 -3.14
CA ARG A 63 -19.69 -5.97 -2.46
C ARG A 63 -18.33 -6.11 -1.79
N LEU A 64 -17.70 -7.27 -1.86
CA LEU A 64 -16.37 -7.48 -1.28
C LEU A 64 -15.36 -6.54 -1.94
N VAL A 65 -14.57 -5.88 -1.09
CA VAL A 65 -13.50 -4.98 -1.51
C VAL A 65 -12.14 -5.65 -1.31
N TYR A 66 -11.40 -5.80 -2.40
CA TYR A 66 -10.04 -6.30 -2.42
C TYR A 66 -9.05 -5.13 -2.47
N VAL A 67 -8.31 -4.97 -1.37
CA VAL A 67 -7.18 -4.04 -1.25
C VAL A 67 -5.89 -4.81 -1.50
N CYS A 68 -5.12 -4.35 -2.48
CA CYS A 68 -3.85 -4.97 -2.86
C CYS A 68 -2.71 -3.97 -2.72
N ASP A 69 -1.71 -4.29 -1.91
CA ASP A 69 -0.39 -3.67 -1.98
C ASP A 69 0.48 -4.51 -2.94
N PRO A 70 0.76 -4.04 -4.17
CA PRO A 70 1.46 -4.82 -5.19
C PRO A 70 2.98 -4.83 -4.95
N VAL A 71 3.39 -5.31 -3.77
CA VAL A 71 4.77 -5.25 -3.28
C VAL A 71 5.69 -6.00 -4.23
N MET A 72 6.56 -5.26 -4.91
CA MET A 72 7.55 -5.81 -5.83
C MET A 72 8.95 -5.27 -5.59
N GLY A 73 9.08 -4.02 -5.15
CA GLY A 73 10.38 -3.37 -5.03
C GLY A 73 10.26 -1.90 -4.75
N ASP A 74 11.41 -1.24 -4.62
CA ASP A 74 11.46 0.19 -4.34
C ASP A 74 12.69 0.83 -5.02
N LYS A 75 12.67 2.15 -5.17
CA LYS A 75 13.82 2.94 -5.59
C LYS A 75 14.64 3.30 -4.36
N ARG A 76 15.84 2.74 -4.24
CA ARG A 76 16.82 3.13 -3.22
C ARG A 76 18.03 3.76 -3.90
N ASN A 77 18.47 4.91 -3.39
CA ASN A 77 19.60 5.66 -3.94
C ASN A 77 19.47 6.01 -5.44
N GLY A 78 18.25 6.21 -5.94
CA GLY A 78 17.97 6.54 -7.34
C GLY A 78 17.88 5.35 -8.29
N GLU A 79 18.18 4.13 -7.82
CA GLU A 79 18.06 2.89 -8.60
C GLU A 79 16.91 2.03 -8.08
N GLY A 80 16.03 1.61 -9.00
CA GLY A 80 14.91 0.72 -8.70
C GLY A 80 15.33 -0.74 -8.76
N SER A 81 15.01 -1.52 -7.73
CA SER A 81 15.25 -2.97 -7.71
C SER A 81 14.04 -3.72 -7.20
N MET A 82 13.75 -4.87 -7.81
CA MET A 82 12.74 -5.80 -7.29
C MET A 82 13.31 -6.57 -6.11
N TYR A 83 12.54 -6.70 -5.04
CA TYR A 83 12.83 -7.54 -3.87
C TYR A 83 12.19 -8.92 -3.98
N VAL A 84 11.43 -9.13 -5.06
CA VAL A 84 10.71 -10.37 -5.36
C VAL A 84 11.08 -10.87 -6.76
N PRO A 85 10.82 -12.15 -7.08
CA PRO A 85 11.06 -12.68 -8.42
C PRO A 85 10.34 -11.87 -9.53
N GLU A 86 11.03 -11.64 -10.65
CA GLU A 86 10.50 -10.87 -11.79
C GLU A 86 9.24 -11.49 -12.41
N ASP A 87 9.07 -12.80 -12.27
CA ASP A 87 7.93 -13.55 -12.82
C ASP A 87 6.60 -13.29 -12.09
N LEU A 88 6.62 -12.52 -10.99
CA LEU A 88 5.43 -12.00 -10.32
C LEU A 88 4.81 -10.80 -11.04
N LEU A 89 5.60 -9.98 -11.75
CA LEU A 89 5.09 -8.77 -12.41
C LEU A 89 3.96 -9.09 -13.41
N PRO A 90 4.08 -10.10 -14.30
CA PRO A 90 2.97 -10.49 -15.17
C PRO A 90 1.74 -10.97 -14.40
N VAL A 91 1.92 -11.64 -13.26
CA VAL A 91 0.79 -12.10 -12.43
C VAL A 91 0.07 -10.92 -11.79
N TYR A 92 0.80 -9.96 -11.22
CA TYR A 92 0.20 -8.74 -10.71
C TYR A 92 -0.57 -8.01 -11.80
N LYS A 93 0.07 -7.78 -12.95
CA LYS A 93 -0.50 -7.02 -14.07
C LYS A 93 -1.74 -7.67 -14.67
N ASP A 94 -1.69 -8.97 -14.94
CA ASP A 94 -2.69 -9.65 -15.77
C ASP A 94 -3.76 -10.38 -14.94
N LYS A 95 -3.51 -10.63 -13.65
CA LYS A 95 -4.41 -11.41 -12.78
C LYS A 95 -4.83 -10.71 -11.51
N VAL A 96 -3.93 -10.00 -10.83
CA VAL A 96 -4.21 -9.38 -9.52
C VAL A 96 -4.88 -8.02 -9.66
N VAL A 97 -4.24 -7.09 -10.37
CA VAL A 97 -4.77 -5.73 -10.56
C VAL A 97 -6.17 -5.75 -11.18
N PRO A 98 -6.48 -6.63 -12.17
CA PRO A 98 -7.83 -6.70 -12.74
C PRO A 98 -8.96 -7.09 -11.80
N VAL A 99 -8.65 -7.67 -10.63
CA VAL A 99 -9.66 -8.03 -9.62
C VAL A 99 -9.55 -7.20 -8.34
N ALA A 100 -8.57 -6.30 -8.25
CA ALA A 100 -8.40 -5.39 -7.11
C ALA A 100 -9.33 -4.18 -7.25
N ASP A 101 -9.86 -3.71 -6.13
CA ASP A 101 -10.69 -2.49 -6.07
C ASP A 101 -9.87 -1.29 -5.61
N ILE A 102 -8.88 -1.53 -4.74
CA ILE A 102 -7.93 -0.53 -4.24
C ILE A 102 -6.52 -1.06 -4.43
N ILE A 103 -5.63 -0.26 -5.03
CA ILE A 103 -4.19 -0.57 -5.08
C ILE A 103 -3.35 0.55 -4.43
N THR A 104 -2.25 0.15 -3.79
CA THR A 104 -1.35 1.06 -3.05
C THR A 104 0.12 1.01 -3.51
N PRO A 105 0.41 1.03 -4.82
CA PRO A 105 1.80 0.95 -5.29
C PRO A 105 2.64 2.15 -4.82
N ASN A 106 3.94 1.96 -4.64
CA ASN A 106 4.88 3.10 -4.70
C ASN A 106 5.12 3.53 -6.16
N GLN A 107 5.88 4.60 -6.40
CA GLN A 107 6.19 5.04 -7.77
C GLN A 107 6.83 3.94 -8.62
N PHE A 108 7.79 3.17 -8.07
CA PHE A 108 8.48 2.12 -8.82
C PHE A 108 7.51 1.04 -9.29
N GLU A 109 6.62 0.59 -8.42
CA GLU A 109 5.61 -0.41 -8.72
C GLU A 109 4.57 0.10 -9.72
N ALA A 110 4.13 1.36 -9.58
CA ALA A 110 3.24 2.00 -10.53
C ALA A 110 3.87 2.09 -11.93
N GLU A 111 5.17 2.39 -12.01
CA GLU A 111 5.94 2.38 -13.27
C GLU A 111 6.04 0.97 -13.87
N LEU A 112 6.25 -0.07 -13.04
CA LEU A 112 6.31 -1.46 -13.50
C LEU A 112 4.97 -1.94 -14.05
N LEU A 113 3.88 -1.73 -13.30
CA LEU A 113 2.53 -2.17 -13.68
C LEU A 113 2.06 -1.49 -14.97
N SER A 114 2.27 -0.18 -15.07
CA SER A 114 1.88 0.61 -16.25
C SER A 114 2.84 0.48 -17.43
N GLY A 115 4.09 0.08 -17.19
CA GLY A 115 5.16 0.10 -18.18
C GLY A 115 5.61 1.51 -18.59
N ARG A 116 5.25 2.55 -17.82
CA ARG A 116 5.59 3.95 -18.10
C ARG A 116 6.37 4.57 -16.95
N LYS A 117 7.40 5.36 -17.27
CA LYS A 117 8.16 6.14 -16.27
C LYS A 117 7.39 7.38 -15.84
N ILE A 118 7.56 7.75 -14.58
CA ILE A 118 6.96 8.93 -13.96
C ILE A 118 8.07 9.92 -13.62
N ARG A 119 8.02 11.11 -14.22
CA ARG A 119 8.94 12.23 -14.00
C ARG A 119 8.22 13.52 -13.61
N THR A 120 6.92 13.61 -13.92
CA THR A 120 6.09 14.75 -13.55
C THR A 120 4.78 14.31 -12.89
N GLN A 121 4.08 15.26 -12.27
CA GLN A 121 2.77 15.01 -11.66
C GLN A 121 1.76 14.57 -12.72
N GLU A 122 1.77 15.18 -13.91
CA GLU A 122 0.87 14.85 -15.02
C GLU A 122 1.10 13.43 -15.53
N GLU A 123 2.36 12.99 -15.61
CA GLU A 123 2.69 11.61 -15.94
C GLU A 123 2.18 10.62 -14.88
N ALA A 124 2.29 10.99 -13.59
CA ALA A 124 1.74 10.18 -12.50
C ALA A 124 0.21 10.06 -12.57
N LEU A 125 -0.50 11.17 -12.84
CA LEU A 125 -1.95 11.16 -13.05
C LEU A 125 -2.34 10.27 -14.24
N ALA A 126 -1.60 10.35 -15.34
CA ALA A 126 -1.83 9.50 -16.51
C ALA A 126 -1.56 8.01 -16.22
N VAL A 127 -0.55 7.70 -15.39
CA VAL A 127 -0.32 6.32 -14.92
C VAL A 127 -1.47 5.85 -14.03
N MET A 128 -2.00 6.66 -13.12
CA MET A 128 -3.18 6.31 -12.33
C MET A 128 -4.40 6.04 -13.22
N ASP A 129 -4.58 6.80 -14.31
CA ASP A 129 -5.64 6.52 -15.29
C ASP A 129 -5.48 5.18 -16.00
N MET A 130 -4.24 4.80 -16.33
CA MET A 130 -3.94 3.48 -16.89
C MET A 130 -4.22 2.37 -15.87
N LEU A 131 -3.85 2.57 -14.62
CA LEU A 131 -4.11 1.62 -13.54
C LEU A 131 -5.61 1.46 -13.30
N HIS A 132 -6.39 2.54 -13.30
CA HIS A 132 -7.85 2.46 -13.26
C HIS A 132 -8.43 1.65 -14.42
N ALA A 133 -7.89 1.82 -15.64
CA ALA A 133 -8.33 1.05 -16.79
C ALA A 133 -7.99 -0.45 -16.69
N MET A 134 -7.06 -0.83 -15.81
CA MET A 134 -6.74 -2.23 -15.55
C MET A 134 -7.73 -2.89 -14.59
N GLY A 135 -8.44 -2.14 -13.73
CA GLY A 135 -9.35 -2.72 -12.74
C GLY A 135 -9.74 -1.79 -11.59
N PRO A 136 -8.80 -1.34 -10.75
CA PRO A 136 -9.10 -0.68 -9.47
C PRO A 136 -9.77 0.68 -9.63
N ASP A 137 -10.83 0.91 -8.86
CA ASP A 137 -11.50 2.21 -8.78
C ASP A 137 -10.74 3.20 -7.88
N THR A 138 -9.91 2.72 -6.96
CA THR A 138 -9.05 3.58 -6.12
C THR A 138 -7.57 3.22 -6.30
N VAL A 139 -6.75 4.22 -6.63
CA VAL A 139 -5.30 4.08 -6.82
C VAL A 139 -4.61 5.11 -5.94
N VAL A 140 -3.67 4.67 -5.11
CA VAL A 140 -2.83 5.57 -4.32
C VAL A 140 -1.36 5.26 -4.58
N ILE A 141 -0.67 6.20 -5.23
CA ILE A 141 0.80 6.17 -5.32
C ILE A 141 1.33 6.66 -3.97
N THR A 142 1.79 5.72 -3.14
CA THR A 142 2.09 5.95 -1.72
C THR A 142 3.31 6.84 -1.48
N SER A 143 4.27 6.81 -2.40
CA SER A 143 5.45 7.68 -2.39
C SER A 143 6.01 7.85 -3.81
N SER A 144 6.64 8.99 -4.06
CA SER A 144 7.29 9.31 -5.32
C SER A 144 8.46 10.29 -5.13
N ASP A 145 9.39 10.27 -6.08
CA ASP A 145 10.54 11.18 -6.19
C ASP A 145 10.17 12.49 -6.92
N LEU A 146 8.87 12.76 -7.09
CA LEU A 146 8.41 14.00 -7.70
C LEU A 146 8.83 15.21 -6.84
N PRO A 147 9.24 16.32 -7.46
CA PRO A 147 9.65 17.50 -6.72
C PRO A 147 8.47 18.09 -5.94
N SER A 148 8.66 18.32 -4.65
CA SER A 148 7.72 19.05 -3.81
C SER A 148 8.00 20.55 -3.84
N PRO A 149 6.98 21.41 -3.97
CA PRO A 149 7.12 22.87 -3.82
C PRO A 149 7.62 23.30 -2.42
N ARG A 150 7.49 22.44 -1.41
CA ARG A 150 7.93 22.69 -0.03
C ARG A 150 9.41 22.34 0.20
N GLY A 151 10.09 21.75 -0.78
CA GLY A 151 11.52 21.42 -0.74
C GLY A 151 11.83 19.94 -0.88
N GLY A 152 13.11 19.61 -1.03
CA GLY A 152 13.60 18.24 -1.28
C GLY A 152 13.38 17.25 -0.14
N ASP A 153 13.05 17.75 1.06
CA ASP A 153 12.78 16.96 2.26
C ASP A 153 11.35 16.42 2.31
N TYR A 154 10.52 16.66 1.29
CA TYR A 154 9.15 16.15 1.23
C TYR A 154 9.02 15.04 0.18
N LEU A 155 8.22 14.03 0.50
CA LEU A 155 7.73 13.00 -0.41
C LEU A 155 6.35 13.41 -0.93
N ILE A 156 6.10 13.15 -2.20
CA ILE A 156 4.78 13.32 -2.81
C ILE A 156 4.05 11.98 -2.85
N ALA A 157 2.85 11.96 -2.30
CA ALA A 157 1.86 10.91 -2.53
C ALA A 157 0.70 11.45 -3.36
N LEU A 158 0.14 10.60 -4.21
CA LEU A 158 -0.98 10.94 -5.10
C LEU A 158 -2.09 9.92 -4.93
N GLY A 159 -3.33 10.39 -4.84
CA GLY A 159 -4.52 9.55 -4.79
C GLY A 159 -5.48 9.88 -5.91
N SER A 160 -6.11 8.86 -6.48
CA SER A 160 -7.17 8.97 -7.48
C SER A 160 -8.26 7.95 -7.18
N GLN A 161 -9.51 8.41 -7.07
CA GLN A 161 -10.69 7.57 -6.87
C GLN A 161 -11.71 7.86 -7.96
N ARG A 162 -12.21 6.82 -8.63
CA ARG A 162 -13.31 6.87 -9.58
C ARG A 162 -14.56 6.29 -8.92
N THR A 163 -15.63 7.07 -8.90
CA THR A 163 -16.92 6.64 -8.39
C THR A 163 -17.93 6.66 -9.54
N ARG A 164 -18.54 5.51 -9.81
CA ARG A 164 -19.64 5.40 -10.77
C ARG A 164 -20.97 5.62 -10.06
N HIS A 165 -21.71 6.63 -10.49
CA HIS A 165 -23.06 6.90 -9.99
C HIS A 165 -24.10 6.00 -10.67
N PRO A 166 -25.29 5.83 -10.05
CA PRO A 166 -26.39 5.05 -10.64
C PRO A 166 -26.88 5.57 -11.99
N ASP A 167 -26.66 6.85 -12.30
CA ASP A 167 -27.00 7.48 -13.59
C ASP A 167 -25.96 7.19 -14.70
N GLY A 168 -24.91 6.43 -14.38
CA GLY A 168 -23.83 6.07 -15.29
C GLY A 168 -22.70 7.10 -15.36
N SER A 169 -22.84 8.27 -14.75
CA SER A 169 -21.77 9.26 -14.66
C SER A 169 -20.62 8.74 -13.79
N VAL A 170 -19.39 9.14 -14.13
CA VAL A 170 -18.18 8.81 -13.38
C VAL A 170 -17.57 10.09 -12.86
N VAL A 171 -17.46 10.21 -11.55
CA VAL A 171 -16.73 11.30 -10.89
C VAL A 171 -15.35 10.79 -10.53
N THR A 172 -14.32 11.62 -10.76
CA THR A 172 -12.94 11.31 -10.38
C THR A 172 -12.48 12.34 -9.35
N GLU A 173 -12.15 11.90 -8.14
CA GLU A 173 -11.49 12.71 -7.12
C GLU A 173 -9.98 12.45 -7.21
N ARG A 174 -9.18 13.53 -7.30
CA ARG A 174 -7.72 13.45 -7.29
C ARG A 174 -7.15 14.33 -6.20
N ILE A 175 -6.15 13.79 -5.51
CA ILE A 175 -5.49 14.47 -4.41
C ILE A 175 -3.98 14.34 -4.50
N ARG A 176 -3.29 15.33 -3.94
CA ARG A 176 -1.85 15.33 -3.68
C ARG A 176 -1.59 15.57 -2.21
N MET A 177 -0.64 14.85 -1.65
CA MET A 177 -0.17 15.05 -0.29
C MET A 177 1.35 15.19 -0.27
N GLU A 178 1.83 16.04 0.64
CA GLU A 178 3.25 16.31 0.83
C GLU A 178 3.63 15.89 2.25
N MET A 179 4.47 14.86 2.35
CA MET A 179 4.84 14.24 3.62
C MET A 179 6.30 14.54 3.92
N LEU A 180 6.62 15.03 5.11
CA LEU A 180 8.01 15.24 5.49
C LEU A 180 8.75 13.90 5.57
N LYS A 181 9.87 13.79 4.86
CA LYS A 181 10.78 12.64 4.92
C LYS A 181 11.29 12.48 6.34
N VAL A 182 11.33 11.23 6.79
CA VAL A 182 12.04 10.87 8.00
C VAL A 182 13.36 10.25 7.56
N ASP A 183 14.48 10.80 8.04
CA ASP A 183 15.83 10.32 7.72
C ASP A 183 16.13 8.96 8.39
N ALA A 184 15.44 7.92 7.93
CA ALA A 184 15.61 6.52 8.29
C ALA A 184 14.84 5.61 7.32
N ASP A 185 15.37 4.41 7.10
CA ASP A 185 14.70 3.38 6.30
C ASP A 185 13.83 2.49 7.20
N PHE A 186 12.51 2.66 7.08
CA PHE A 186 11.54 1.84 7.80
C PHE A 186 11.10 0.64 6.96
N VAL A 187 10.71 -0.44 7.63
CA VAL A 187 10.12 -1.62 7.00
C VAL A 187 8.71 -1.82 7.57
N GLY A 188 7.76 -2.24 6.73
CA GLY A 188 6.36 -2.44 7.11
C GLY A 188 5.47 -1.19 7.04
N THR A 189 6.00 -0.07 6.54
CA THR A 189 5.22 1.16 6.36
C THR A 189 4.16 1.05 5.27
N GLY A 190 4.47 0.37 4.15
CA GLY A 190 3.49 0.06 3.11
C GLY A 190 2.35 -0.82 3.63
N ASP A 191 2.69 -1.89 4.36
CA ASP A 191 1.71 -2.79 4.98
C ASP A 191 0.76 -2.04 5.93
N LEU A 192 1.32 -1.17 6.80
CA LEU A 192 0.52 -0.33 7.70
C LEU A 192 -0.35 0.67 6.93
N PHE A 193 0.21 1.29 5.88
CA PHE A 193 -0.51 2.23 5.03
C PHE A 193 -1.73 1.58 4.38
N ALA A 194 -1.56 0.42 3.74
CA ALA A 194 -2.65 -0.30 3.07
C ALA A 194 -3.75 -0.72 4.05
N ALA A 195 -3.37 -1.23 5.24
CA ALA A 195 -4.32 -1.59 6.28
C ALA A 195 -5.12 -0.39 6.82
N MET A 196 -4.45 0.76 7.04
CA MET A 196 -5.11 1.98 7.49
C MET A 196 -5.98 2.61 6.40
N LEU A 197 -5.52 2.58 5.14
CA LEU A 197 -6.31 3.07 4.01
C LEU A 197 -7.59 2.26 3.86
N LEU A 198 -7.52 0.93 3.99
CA LEU A 198 -8.71 0.06 4.00
C LEU A 198 -9.73 0.54 5.06
N ALA A 199 -9.29 0.73 6.30
CA ALA A 199 -10.17 1.17 7.38
C ALA A 199 -10.80 2.56 7.11
N TRP A 200 -10.01 3.52 6.63
CA TRP A 200 -10.49 4.89 6.45
C TRP A 200 -11.31 5.07 5.17
N THR A 201 -11.03 4.34 4.10
CA THR A 201 -11.89 4.29 2.92
C THR A 201 -13.21 3.56 3.21
N HIS A 202 -13.22 2.56 4.09
CA HIS A 202 -14.47 2.00 4.61
C HIS A 202 -15.31 3.07 5.35
N LYS A 203 -14.69 3.90 6.19
CA LYS A 203 -15.38 4.98 6.91
C LYS A 203 -15.78 6.15 6.02
N HIS A 204 -15.04 6.39 4.95
CA HIS A 204 -15.20 7.53 4.04
C HIS A 204 -15.17 7.05 2.57
N PRO A 205 -16.18 6.28 2.13
CA PRO A 205 -16.12 5.59 0.83
C PRO A 205 -16.07 6.51 -0.39
N ASN A 206 -16.59 7.74 -0.26
CA ASN A 206 -16.64 8.74 -1.34
C ASN A 206 -15.86 10.01 -0.98
N ASN A 207 -14.82 9.88 -0.16
CA ASN A 207 -13.98 11.02 0.24
C ASN A 207 -12.54 10.54 0.43
N LEU A 208 -11.86 10.33 -0.69
CA LEU A 208 -10.48 9.87 -0.71
C LEU A 208 -9.58 10.87 0.01
N LYS A 209 -9.87 12.18 -0.10
CA LYS A 209 -9.14 13.23 0.63
C LYS A 209 -9.07 12.93 2.13
N VAL A 210 -10.21 12.77 2.80
CA VAL A 210 -10.26 12.52 4.24
C VAL A 210 -9.66 11.17 4.60
N ALA A 211 -9.92 10.13 3.79
CA ALA A 211 -9.36 8.81 4.03
C ALA A 211 -7.83 8.83 4.02
N CYS A 212 -7.24 9.49 3.02
CA CYS A 212 -5.80 9.61 2.89
C CYS A 212 -5.19 10.57 3.92
N GLU A 213 -5.82 11.71 4.24
CA GLU A 213 -5.34 12.61 5.30
C GLU A 213 -5.22 11.91 6.65
N LYS A 214 -6.22 11.09 7.01
CA LYS A 214 -6.19 10.29 8.25
C LYS A 214 -5.12 9.20 8.20
N THR A 215 -5.04 8.44 7.11
CA THR A 215 -4.01 7.40 6.93
C THR A 215 -2.60 7.98 7.04
N VAL A 216 -2.31 9.04 6.29
CA VAL A 216 -0.99 9.68 6.26
C VAL A 216 -0.66 10.34 7.58
N SER A 217 -1.65 10.90 8.28
CA SER A 217 -1.44 11.46 9.61
C SER A 217 -1.11 10.39 10.65
N ALA A 218 -1.81 9.25 10.64
CA ALA A 218 -1.46 8.10 11.49
C ALA A 218 -0.04 7.61 11.20
N MET A 219 0.33 7.50 9.92
CA MET A 219 1.70 7.16 9.50
C MET A 219 2.72 8.15 10.05
N HIS A 220 2.46 9.45 9.95
CA HIS A 220 3.35 10.47 10.51
C HIS A 220 3.57 10.26 12.00
N HIS A 221 2.51 10.10 12.79
CA HIS A 221 2.61 9.92 14.24
C HIS A 221 3.38 8.65 14.63
N VAL A 222 3.12 7.53 13.95
CA VAL A 222 3.84 6.26 14.16
C VAL A 222 5.33 6.43 13.84
N LEU A 223 5.66 7.05 12.70
CA LEU A 223 7.04 7.24 12.27
C LEU A 223 7.81 8.21 13.16
N GLN A 224 7.20 9.33 13.57
CA GLN A 224 7.80 10.29 14.50
C GLN A 224 8.08 9.66 15.86
N ARG A 225 7.14 8.88 16.40
CA ARG A 225 7.37 8.13 17.64
C ARG A 225 8.49 7.11 17.48
N THR A 226 8.51 6.40 16.35
CA THR A 226 9.52 5.38 16.06
C THR A 226 10.91 5.99 15.97
N ILE A 227 11.12 7.04 15.17
CA ILE A 227 12.45 7.65 15.01
C ILE A 227 12.94 8.30 16.31
N LYS A 228 12.05 8.91 17.10
CA LYS A 228 12.42 9.48 18.40
C LYS A 228 12.94 8.42 19.36
N CYS A 229 12.22 7.30 19.49
CA CYS A 229 12.67 6.17 20.31
C CYS A 229 13.97 5.55 19.76
N ALA A 230 14.08 5.38 18.44
CA ALA A 230 15.23 4.78 17.80
C ALA A 230 16.51 5.60 18.01
N LYS A 231 16.45 6.92 17.84
CA LYS A 231 17.58 7.83 18.10
C LYS A 231 17.99 7.84 19.58
N ALA A 232 17.02 7.83 20.50
CA ALA A 232 17.32 7.75 21.93
C ALA A 232 18.02 6.43 22.32
N GLN A 233 17.73 5.32 21.63
CA GLN A 233 18.38 4.03 21.86
C GLN A 233 19.75 3.91 21.18
N ALA A 234 19.93 4.54 20.01
CA ALA A 234 21.19 4.51 19.27
C ALA A 234 22.29 5.36 19.92
N GLY A 235 21.91 6.45 20.58
CA GLY A 235 22.83 7.43 21.16
C GLY A 235 23.12 8.59 20.19
N GLU A 236 23.65 9.69 20.73
CA GLU A 236 23.93 10.90 19.94
C GLU A 236 24.92 10.63 18.80
N GLY A 237 24.60 11.13 17.60
CA GLY A 237 25.42 10.99 16.40
C GLY A 237 25.42 9.60 15.74
N GLN A 238 24.73 8.60 16.33
CA GLN A 238 24.65 7.25 15.77
C GLN A 238 23.38 7.08 14.92
N ARG A 239 23.52 6.40 13.78
CA ARG A 239 22.35 5.99 12.98
C ARG A 239 21.66 4.80 13.67
N PRO A 240 20.34 4.84 13.89
CA PRO A 240 19.63 3.71 14.46
C PRO A 240 19.73 2.46 13.59
N SER A 241 19.90 1.30 14.24
CA SER A 241 19.87 -0.01 13.60
C SER A 241 18.44 -0.40 13.18
N PRO A 242 18.28 -1.35 12.24
CA PRO A 242 16.96 -1.90 11.88
C PRO A 242 16.12 -2.33 13.07
N ALA A 243 16.74 -2.96 14.08
CA ALA A 243 16.06 -3.41 15.29
C ALA A 243 15.53 -2.26 16.17
N GLN A 244 16.20 -1.11 16.15
CA GLN A 244 15.76 0.07 16.88
C GLN A 244 14.63 0.80 16.13
N LEU A 245 14.57 0.64 14.80
CA LEU A 245 13.60 1.23 13.88
C LEU A 245 12.31 0.43 13.71
N GLU A 246 12.14 -0.69 14.43
CA GLU A 246 10.86 -1.41 14.48
C GLU A 246 9.73 -0.45 14.87
N LEU A 247 8.65 -0.49 14.09
CA LEU A 247 7.54 0.46 14.22
C LEU A 247 6.93 0.36 15.63
N ARG A 248 6.77 1.52 16.27
CA ARG A 248 6.23 1.62 17.65
C ARG A 248 4.71 1.49 17.67
N MET A 249 4.22 0.33 17.24
CA MET A 249 2.80 0.12 16.97
C MET A 249 1.94 0.20 18.22
N VAL A 250 2.26 -0.60 19.25
CA VAL A 250 1.49 -0.64 20.50
C VAL A 250 1.43 0.73 21.15
N GLN A 251 2.54 1.47 21.13
CA GLN A 251 2.65 2.80 21.71
C GLN A 251 1.90 3.87 20.90
N SER A 252 1.57 3.57 19.64
CA SER A 252 0.86 4.47 18.73
C SER A 252 -0.62 4.16 18.61
N LYS A 253 -1.17 3.29 19.48
CA LYS A 253 -2.57 2.86 19.46
C LYS A 253 -3.56 4.04 19.35
N ALA A 254 -3.40 5.07 20.19
CA ALA A 254 -4.31 6.22 20.20
C ALA A 254 -4.27 7.00 18.88
N ASP A 255 -3.08 7.16 18.28
CA ASP A 255 -2.92 7.86 17.00
C ASP A 255 -3.44 7.04 15.83
N ILE A 256 -3.47 5.71 15.95
CA ILE A 256 -4.09 4.82 14.98
C ILE A 256 -5.62 4.87 15.09
N GLU A 257 -6.15 4.86 16.31
CA GLU A 257 -7.59 4.94 16.61
C GLU A 257 -8.18 6.28 16.13
N ASN A 258 -7.50 7.40 16.40
CA ASN A 258 -7.96 8.74 16.02
C ASN A 258 -6.79 9.70 15.75
N PRO A 259 -6.19 9.66 14.55
CA PRO A 259 -5.04 10.52 14.22
C PRO A 259 -5.45 11.99 14.15
N GLU A 260 -4.71 12.85 14.84
CA GLU A 260 -4.75 14.29 14.58
C GLU A 260 -4.22 14.57 13.17
N ILE A 261 -4.94 15.37 12.40
CA ILE A 261 -4.58 15.65 11.00
C ILE A 261 -3.37 16.59 10.95
N VAL A 262 -2.24 16.07 10.47
CA VAL A 262 -0.97 16.80 10.34
C VAL A 262 -0.53 17.01 8.89
N VAL A 263 -1.21 16.37 7.95
CA VAL A 263 -1.03 16.55 6.51
C VAL A 263 -2.37 16.92 5.89
N GLN A 264 -2.40 18.04 5.18
CA GLN A 264 -3.55 18.44 4.37
C GLN A 264 -3.32 18.02 2.92
N ALA A 265 -4.30 17.35 2.34
CA ALA A 265 -4.31 16.97 0.94
C ALA A 265 -4.85 18.13 0.08
N THR A 266 -4.17 18.40 -1.02
CA THR A 266 -4.61 19.35 -2.05
C THR A 266 -5.42 18.61 -3.09
N VAL A 267 -6.63 19.08 -3.40
CA VAL A 267 -7.44 18.55 -4.51
C VAL A 267 -6.85 19.05 -5.83
N LEU A 268 -6.72 18.17 -6.82
CA LEU A 268 -6.13 18.43 -8.14
C LEU A 268 -7.18 18.61 -9.23
#